data_AF-A0A8I0L3X8-F1
#
_entry.id   AF-A0A8I0L3X8-F1
#
_cell.length_a   1.000
_cell.length_b   1.000
_cell.length_c   1.000
_cell.angle_alpha   90.00
_cell.angle_beta   90.00
_cell.angle_gamma   90.00
#
_symmetry.space_group_name_H-M   'P 1'
#
loop_
_entity.id
_entity.type
_entity.pdbx_description
1 polymer ?
#
loop_
_entity_poly.entity_id
_entity_poly.type
_entity_poly.pdbx_seq_one_letter_code
_entity_poly.pdbx_strand_id
1 'polypeptide(L)'
;IQYRNTDSVSAKRLAEYYGKNIYVVQNPPAEPLTRVELDDVYELPYQRACHPSYEEEGGVPALREVKFSLTSVRGCFGGCSFCALTFH
;
A
#
# COMPACT_ATOMS: atom_id res chain seq x y z
N ILE A 1 -20.63 -1.04 -7.76
CA ILE A 1 -20.10 -2.33 -7.25
C ILE A 1 -18.71 -2.15 -6.67
N GLN A 2 -17.75 -1.62 -7.43
CA GLN A 2 -16.38 -1.35 -7.00
C GLN A 2 -16.26 -0.60 -5.66
N TYR A 3 -16.84 0.60 -5.54
CA TYR A 3 -16.74 1.43 -4.32
C TYR A 3 -17.25 0.75 -3.03
N ARG A 4 -18.14 -0.24 -3.15
CA ARG A 4 -18.70 -0.98 -2.00
C ARG A 4 -17.83 -2.18 -1.59
N ASN A 5 -16.69 -2.39 -2.25
CA ASN A 5 -15.82 -3.54 -2.03
C ASN A 5 -14.33 -3.12 -1.90
N THR A 6 -14.09 -1.90 -1.40
CA THR A 6 -12.75 -1.33 -1.23
C THR A 6 -12.21 -1.43 0.20
N ASP A 7 -13.06 -1.62 1.20
CA ASP A 7 -12.67 -1.76 2.61
C ASP A 7 -12.81 -3.21 3.11
N SER A 8 -12.00 -3.60 4.09
CA SER A 8 -11.98 -4.97 4.65
C SER A 8 -13.30 -5.38 5.31
N VAL A 9 -14.07 -4.40 5.81
CA VAL A 9 -15.28 -4.64 6.61
C VAL A 9 -16.48 -4.96 5.71
N SER A 10 -16.67 -4.20 4.63
CA SER A 10 -17.86 -4.27 3.78
C SER A 10 -17.66 -5.07 2.49
N ALA A 11 -16.41 -5.28 2.08
CA ALA A 11 -16.10 -5.94 0.82
C ALA A 11 -16.44 -7.43 0.82
N LYS A 12 -16.81 -7.90 -0.38
CA LYS A 12 -17.07 -9.30 -0.69
C LYS A 12 -16.17 -9.75 -1.82
N ARG A 13 -15.96 -11.07 -1.89
CA ARG A 13 -15.25 -11.66 -3.03
C ARG A 13 -16.05 -11.40 -4.30
N LEU A 14 -15.39 -10.83 -5.31
CA LEU A 14 -15.97 -10.63 -6.64
C LEU A 14 -15.35 -11.65 -7.59
N ALA A 15 -16.18 -12.20 -8.48
CA ALA A 15 -15.75 -13.12 -9.52
C ALA A 15 -16.36 -12.68 -10.85
N GLU A 16 -15.50 -12.40 -11.82
CA GLU A 16 -15.90 -12.03 -13.18
C GLU A 16 -15.55 -13.18 -14.12
N TYR A 17 -16.54 -13.64 -14.88
CA TYR A 17 -16.33 -14.68 -15.89
C TYR A 17 -15.69 -14.08 -17.14
N TYR A 18 -14.62 -14.70 -17.61
CA TYR A 18 -13.89 -14.25 -18.79
C TYR A 18 -13.65 -15.41 -19.76
N GLY A 19 -14.36 -15.42 -20.89
CA GLY A 19 -14.09 -16.32 -22.01
C GLY A 19 -14.11 -17.81 -21.65
N LYS A 20 -13.16 -18.60 -22.17
CA LYS A 20 -13.11 -20.08 -22.11
C LYS A 20 -12.90 -20.63 -20.68
N ASN A 21 -13.91 -20.54 -19.82
CA ASN A 21 -13.90 -21.09 -18.45
C ASN A 21 -12.86 -20.46 -17.50
N ILE A 22 -12.54 -19.17 -17.66
CA ILE A 22 -11.65 -18.45 -16.74
C ILE A 22 -12.47 -17.52 -15.86
N TYR A 23 -12.11 -17.41 -14.59
CA TYR A 23 -12.64 -16.41 -13.67
C TYR A 23 -11.52 -15.52 -13.19
N VAL A 24 -11.74 -14.20 -13.23
CA VAL A 24 -10.93 -13.23 -12.49
C VAL A 24 -11.57 -13.09 -11.12
N VAL A 25 -10.83 -13.45 -10.07
CA VAL A 25 -11.31 -13.39 -8.69
C VAL A 25 -10.60 -12.27 -7.95
N GLN A 26 -11.38 -11.27 -7.52
CA GLN A 26 -10.92 -10.26 -6.58
C GLN A 26 -11.27 -10.73 -5.17
N ASN A 27 -10.26 -11.04 -4.37
CA ASN A 27 -10.45 -11.32 -2.96
C ASN A 27 -10.75 -10.02 -2.17
N PRO A 28 -11.52 -10.10 -1.07
CA PRO A 28 -11.67 -8.97 -0.16
C PRO A 28 -10.31 -8.44 0.30
N PRO A 29 -10.17 -7.12 0.57
CA PRO A 29 -8.99 -6.57 1.21
C PRO A 29 -8.72 -7.25 2.56
N ALA A 30 -7.45 -7.38 2.93
CA ALA A 30 -7.07 -7.87 4.24
C ALA A 30 -7.43 -6.85 5.33
N GLU A 31 -7.72 -7.33 6.53
CA GLU A 31 -7.88 -6.46 7.69
C GLU A 31 -6.58 -5.69 7.98
N PRO A 32 -6.68 -4.45 8.50
CA PRO A 32 -5.52 -3.72 8.95
C PRO A 32 -4.75 -4.50 10.01
N LEU A 33 -3.42 -4.47 9.92
CA LEU A 33 -2.55 -5.07 10.94
C LEU A 33 -2.83 -4.46 12.33
N THR A 34 -2.71 -5.31 13.34
CA THR A 34 -2.66 -4.84 14.73
C THR A 34 -1.44 -3.94 14.94
N ARG A 35 -1.40 -3.21 16.06
CA ARG A 35 -0.23 -2.39 16.39
C ARG A 35 1.05 -3.23 16.45
N VAL A 36 1.00 -4.37 17.14
CA VAL A 36 2.18 -5.24 17.31
C VAL A 36 2.67 -5.77 15.97
N GLU A 37 1.78 -6.32 15.14
CA GLU A 37 2.16 -6.82 13.81
C GLU A 37 2.75 -5.73 12.92
N LEU A 38 2.23 -4.50 13.01
CA LEU A 38 2.79 -3.38 12.26
C LEU A 38 4.18 -3.00 12.78
N ASP A 39 4.35 -2.93 14.11
CA ASP A 39 5.63 -2.62 14.73
C ASP A 39 6.69 -3.67 14.32
N ASP A 40 6.33 -4.97 14.35
CA ASP A 40 7.19 -6.07 13.89
C ASP A 40 7.64 -5.90 12.44
N VAL A 41 6.74 -5.49 11.54
CA VAL A 41 7.10 -5.21 10.13
C VAL A 41 8.08 -4.04 10.06
N TYR A 42 7.87 -2.96 10.81
CA TYR A 42 8.76 -1.80 10.79
C TYR A 42 10.14 -2.06 11.42
N GLU A 43 10.23 -3.05 12.31
CA GLU A 43 11.46 -3.50 12.94
C GLU A 43 12.33 -4.36 12.03
N LEU A 44 11.78 -4.90 10.94
CA LEU A 44 12.57 -5.66 9.97
C LEU A 44 13.79 -4.84 9.48
N PRO A 45 14.93 -5.50 9.22
CA PRO A 45 16.19 -4.83 8.90
C PRO A 45 16.21 -4.33 7.44
N TYR A 46 15.27 -3.46 7.09
CA TYR A 46 15.23 -2.80 5.79
C TYR A 46 16.46 -1.91 5.61
N GLN A 47 16.93 -1.82 4.37
CA GLN A 47 18.09 -1.00 4.02
C GLN A 47 17.88 0.49 4.31
N ARG A 48 16.61 0.95 4.36
CA ARG A 48 16.22 2.37 4.60
C ARG A 48 17.00 3.36 3.72
N ALA A 49 17.40 2.91 2.52
CA ALA A 49 18.11 3.67 1.52
C ALA A 49 17.69 3.21 0.12
N CYS A 50 18.08 3.96 -0.91
CA CYS A 50 17.90 3.52 -2.29
C CYS A 50 18.75 2.26 -2.57
N HIS A 51 18.32 1.47 -3.55
CA HIS A 51 19.09 0.32 -4.00
C HIS A 51 20.48 0.78 -4.53
N PRO A 52 21.59 0.06 -4.26
CA PRO A 52 22.94 0.51 -4.63
C PRO A 52 23.12 0.81 -6.13
N SER A 53 22.35 0.14 -6.99
CA SER A 53 22.35 0.41 -8.43
C SER A 53 22.09 1.88 -8.81
N TYR A 54 21.42 2.65 -7.95
CA TYR A 54 21.14 4.06 -8.21
C TYR A 54 22.28 4.99 -7.76
N GLU A 55 23.29 4.49 -7.03
CA GLU A 55 24.38 5.33 -6.53
C GLU A 55 25.21 5.94 -7.66
N GLU A 56 25.47 5.18 -8.71
CA GLU A 56 26.19 5.65 -9.90
C GLU A 56 25.41 6.74 -10.67
N GLU A 57 24.08 6.73 -10.57
CA GLU A 57 23.18 7.72 -11.18
C GLU A 57 22.90 8.92 -10.26
N GLY A 58 23.60 9.01 -9.11
CA GLY A 58 23.44 10.11 -8.15
C GLY A 58 22.32 9.90 -7.11
N GLY A 59 21.80 8.68 -7.01
CA GLY A 59 20.77 8.26 -6.04
C GLY A 59 19.36 8.72 -6.42
N VAL A 60 18.42 8.56 -5.48
CA VAL A 60 17.04 9.00 -5.63
C VAL A 60 16.86 10.35 -4.91
N PRO A 61 16.68 11.49 -5.61
CA PRO A 61 16.64 12.81 -4.98
C PRO A 61 15.54 12.95 -3.92
N ALA A 62 14.38 12.33 -4.15
CA ALA A 62 13.26 12.35 -3.20
C ALA A 62 13.61 11.73 -1.85
N LEU A 63 14.57 10.80 -1.79
CA LEU A 63 15.01 10.18 -0.55
C LEU A 63 15.62 11.21 0.41
N ARG A 64 16.28 12.26 -0.11
CA ARG A 64 16.87 13.32 0.71
C ARG A 64 15.81 14.07 1.51
N GLU A 65 14.67 14.35 0.89
CA GLU A 65 13.56 15.07 1.51
C GLU A 65 12.92 14.24 2.64
N VAL A 66 12.71 12.95 2.40
CA VAL A 66 11.95 12.09 3.32
C VAL A 66 12.82 11.33 4.33
N LYS A 67 14.15 11.40 4.25
CA LYS A 67 15.10 10.58 5.03
C LYS A 67 14.86 10.59 6.55
N PHE A 68 14.44 11.74 7.08
CA PHE A 68 14.21 11.96 8.51
C PHE A 68 12.74 12.20 8.84
N SER A 69 11.85 11.90 7.90
CA SER A 69 10.41 12.03 8.10
C SER A 69 9.87 10.93 9.03
N LEU A 70 8.76 11.23 9.68
CA LEU A 70 8.01 10.26 10.48
C LEU A 70 6.74 9.88 9.73
N THR A 71 6.46 8.57 9.67
CA THR A 71 5.21 8.07 9.11
C THR A 71 4.08 8.27 10.12
N SER A 72 3.11 9.14 9.81
CA SER A 72 1.97 9.45 10.68
C SER A 72 0.74 8.57 10.43
N VAL A 73 0.73 7.76 9.36
CA VAL A 73 -0.42 6.92 8.99
C VAL A 73 -0.04 5.51 8.56
N ARG A 74 -0.99 4.59 8.69
CA ARG A 74 -0.82 3.15 8.42
C ARG A 74 -1.25 2.75 6.99
N GLY A 75 -1.00 3.63 6.02
CA GLY A 75 -1.42 3.45 4.62
C GLY A 75 -2.60 4.34 4.19
N CYS A 76 -2.90 4.34 2.90
CA CYS A 76 -3.96 5.13 2.28
C CYS A 76 -5.01 4.20 1.67
N PHE A 77 -6.26 4.27 2.16
CA PHE A 77 -7.41 3.64 1.51
C PHE A 77 -8.24 4.65 0.66
N GLY A 78 -7.76 5.89 0.54
CA GLY A 78 -8.50 6.97 -0.14
C GLY A 78 -9.31 7.90 0.79
N GLY A 79 -9.09 7.81 2.11
CA GLY A 79 -9.80 8.61 3.12
C GLY A 79 -8.90 9.50 4.01
N CYS A 80 -7.62 9.65 3.68
CA CYS A 80 -6.70 10.46 4.50
C CYS A 80 -6.91 11.96 4.22
N SER A 81 -7.27 12.74 5.25
CA SER A 81 -7.53 14.19 5.15
C SER A 81 -6.35 15.05 4.65
N PHE A 82 -5.15 14.48 4.64
CA PHE A 82 -3.90 15.15 4.23
C PHE A 82 -3.33 14.58 2.91
N CYS A 83 -3.97 13.58 2.31
CA CYS A 83 -3.46 12.95 1.10
C CYS A 83 -4.04 13.61 -0.15
N ALA A 84 -3.17 14.22 -0.96
CA ALA A 84 -3.52 14.82 -2.26
C ALA A 84 -3.85 13.77 -3.35
N LEU A 85 -3.72 12.46 -3.05
CA LEU A 85 -4.06 11.38 -3.97
C LEU A 85 -5.57 11.09 -4.05
N THR A 86 -6.40 11.79 -3.27
CA THR A 86 -7.87 11.67 -3.30
C THR A 86 -8.51 12.04 -4.65
N PHE A 87 -7.74 12.61 -5.59
CA PHE A 87 -8.21 13.04 -6.91
C PHE A 87 -7.67 12.21 -8.09
N HIS A 88 -6.99 11.08 -7.85
CA HIS A 88 -6.61 10.13 -8.91
C HIS A 88 -7.60 8.97 -8.96
#